data_AF-A6K4F6-F1
#
_entry.id   AF-A6K4F6-F1
#
_cell.length_a   1.000
_cell.length_b   1.000
_cell.length_c   1.000
_cell.angle_alpha   90.00
_cell.angle_beta   90.00
_cell.angle_gamma   90.00
#
_symmetry.space_group_name_H-M   'P 1'
#
loop_
_entity.id
_entity.type
_entity.pdbx_description
1 polymer ?
#
loop_
_entity_poly.entity_id
_entity_poly.type
_entity_poly.pdbx_seq_one_letter_code
_entity_poly.pdbx_strand_id
1 'polypeptide(L)'
;MPLLVDGRRVRLPLSATELVRAHPLLEERARLLRGQSVQQVGPQGLLYVQQRELAVTSPKDGNGATCLTHCDGSDTKAEVPLIMNSIKSFSEHAECGRLEVHLVGGFSDDRQLSQKLTHQLLSEFDKQDDDIHLVTLCVTELNDREENENHFPIIYGIAVNIKTAEIYRASFQDRGPEEQLRAARALAGGPMISIYDAKTEQLRIGPCSWTPFPHVDFWLQQDDKQILENLSTSPLAEPPHFVDHIRSTLMFLKKFPSPENILFPGNKALLYRKNKDGLWEKISPGN
;
A
#
# COMPACT_ATOMS: atom_id res chain seq x y z
N MET A 1 -12.33 13.03 17.17
CA MET A 1 -13.52 13.39 16.38
C MET A 1 -13.32 12.80 14.99
N PRO A 2 -14.39 12.46 14.26
CA PRO A 2 -14.53 11.08 13.78
C PRO A 2 -14.44 10.91 12.27
N LEU A 3 -14.62 9.67 11.81
CA LEU A 3 -14.78 9.36 10.39
C LEU A 3 -16.12 9.91 9.89
N LEU A 4 -16.09 10.78 8.89
CA LEU A 4 -17.24 11.51 8.38
C LEU A 4 -17.62 11.07 6.97
N VAL A 5 -18.91 10.96 6.71
CA VAL A 5 -19.49 10.90 5.36
C VAL A 5 -20.58 11.97 5.27
N ASP A 6 -20.54 12.80 4.24
CA ASP A 6 -21.47 13.93 4.06
C ASP A 6 -21.55 14.87 5.28
N GLY A 7 -20.41 15.05 5.97
CA GLY A 7 -20.31 15.88 7.17
C GLY A 7 -20.91 15.27 8.44
N ARG A 8 -21.32 13.99 8.40
CA ARG A 8 -21.90 13.28 9.54
C ARG A 8 -20.99 12.13 9.97
N ARG A 9 -20.87 11.94 11.28
CA ARG A 9 -20.14 10.81 11.85
C ARG A 9 -20.75 9.48 11.39
N VAL A 10 -19.90 8.59 10.90
CA VAL A 10 -20.23 7.20 10.60
C VAL A 10 -20.54 6.46 11.90
N ARG A 11 -21.61 5.65 11.93
CA ARG A 11 -21.89 4.73 13.04
C ARG A 11 -21.26 3.39 12.74
N LEU A 12 -20.22 3.00 13.47
CA LEU A 12 -19.57 1.69 13.33
C LEU A 12 -19.99 0.73 14.46
N PRO A 13 -19.96 -0.60 14.26
CA PRO A 13 -19.58 -1.29 13.02
C PRO A 13 -20.70 -1.32 11.98
N LEU A 14 -20.32 -1.20 10.70
CA LEU A 14 -21.17 -1.41 9.52
C LEU A 14 -20.33 -2.12 8.46
N SER A 15 -20.99 -2.94 7.64
CA SER A 15 -20.38 -3.45 6.40
C SER A 15 -20.13 -2.30 5.41
N ALA A 16 -19.20 -2.50 4.47
CA ALA A 16 -18.92 -1.50 3.46
C ALA A 16 -20.15 -1.23 2.58
N THR A 17 -20.94 -2.26 2.29
CA THR A 17 -22.20 -2.17 1.53
C THR A 17 -23.27 -1.36 2.25
N GLU A 18 -23.49 -1.58 3.54
CA GLU A 18 -24.46 -0.79 4.31
C GLU A 18 -24.08 0.69 4.30
N LEU A 19 -22.79 0.97 4.45
CA LEU A 19 -22.27 2.33 4.44
C LEU A 19 -22.42 2.99 3.06
N VAL A 20 -22.12 2.27 1.98
CA VAL A 20 -22.31 2.80 0.61
C VAL A 20 -23.78 2.98 0.25
N ARG A 21 -24.68 2.04 0.62
CA ARG A 21 -26.12 2.17 0.39
C ARG A 21 -26.74 3.35 1.14
N ALA A 22 -26.19 3.70 2.30
CA ALA A 22 -26.64 4.86 3.07
C ALA A 22 -26.18 6.21 2.48
N HIS A 23 -25.18 6.19 1.59
CA HIS A 23 -24.47 7.39 1.11
C HIS A 23 -24.25 7.36 -0.41
N PRO A 24 -25.18 7.92 -1.22
CA PRO A 24 -25.16 7.84 -2.68
C PRO A 24 -23.86 8.34 -3.34
N LEU A 25 -23.17 9.31 -2.73
CA LEU A 25 -21.89 9.81 -3.24
C LEU A 25 -20.76 8.77 -3.17
N LEU A 26 -20.77 7.91 -2.14
CA LEU A 26 -19.81 6.81 -2.04
C LEU A 26 -20.11 5.73 -3.08
N GLU A 27 -21.39 5.44 -3.31
CA GLU A 27 -21.83 4.48 -4.32
C GLU A 27 -21.38 4.89 -5.72
N GLU A 28 -21.65 6.15 -6.08
CA GLU A 28 -21.28 6.68 -7.39
C GLU A 28 -19.76 6.68 -7.60
N ARG A 29 -18.98 7.07 -6.59
CA ARG A 29 -17.51 7.03 -6.68
C ARG A 29 -16.97 5.62 -6.82
N ALA A 30 -17.49 4.65 -6.06
CA ALA A 30 -17.09 3.26 -6.17
C ALA A 30 -17.44 2.70 -7.57
N ARG A 31 -18.64 3.01 -8.07
CA ARG A 31 -19.08 2.63 -9.43
C ARG A 31 -18.19 3.23 -10.52
N LEU A 32 -17.90 4.53 -10.46
CA LEU A 32 -17.03 5.22 -11.41
C LEU A 32 -15.62 4.62 -11.39
N LEU A 33 -15.04 4.41 -10.19
CA LEU A 33 -13.70 3.86 -10.05
C LEU A 33 -13.61 2.44 -10.65
N ARG A 34 -14.57 1.56 -10.33
CA ARG A 34 -14.62 0.20 -10.93
C ARG A 34 -14.80 0.23 -12.44
N GLY A 35 -15.54 1.21 -12.97
CA GLY A 35 -15.81 1.37 -14.39
C GLY A 35 -14.62 1.88 -15.23
N GLN A 36 -13.55 2.36 -14.60
CA GLN A 36 -12.37 2.84 -15.32
C GLN A 36 -11.60 1.69 -16.01
N SER A 37 -11.00 1.97 -17.16
CA SER A 37 -9.95 1.13 -17.73
C SER A 37 -8.66 1.23 -16.90
N VAL A 38 -7.95 0.11 -16.74
CA VAL A 38 -6.65 0.10 -16.05
C VAL A 38 -5.61 0.84 -16.89
N GLN A 39 -4.98 1.87 -16.32
CA GLN A 39 -3.90 2.60 -16.97
C GLN A 39 -2.54 1.95 -16.67
N GLN A 40 -1.71 1.76 -17.70
CA GLN A 40 -0.33 1.34 -17.54
C GLN A 40 0.53 2.56 -17.16
N VAL A 41 0.98 2.64 -15.91
CA VAL A 41 1.77 3.76 -15.42
C VAL A 41 3.25 3.47 -15.60
N GLY A 42 3.94 4.32 -16.35
CA GLY A 42 5.38 4.25 -16.58
C GLY A 42 6.21 4.76 -15.38
N PRO A 43 7.54 4.54 -15.38
CA PRO A 43 8.42 4.86 -14.24
C PRO A 43 8.68 6.36 -14.03
N GLN A 44 8.39 7.20 -15.02
CA GLN A 44 8.68 8.64 -14.99
C GLN A 44 7.87 9.32 -13.89
N GLY A 45 8.56 9.83 -12.86
CA GLY A 45 7.93 10.46 -11.70
C GLY A 45 7.19 9.50 -10.76
N LEU A 46 7.20 8.20 -11.03
CA LEU A 46 6.53 7.19 -10.21
C LEU A 46 7.32 6.88 -8.93
N LEU A 47 6.61 6.86 -7.80
CA LEU A 47 7.05 6.22 -6.55
C LEU A 47 6.10 5.06 -6.26
N TYR A 48 6.56 3.83 -6.55
CA TYR A 48 5.78 2.63 -6.27
C TYR A 48 5.91 2.23 -4.80
N VAL A 49 4.80 1.99 -4.12
CA VAL A 49 4.72 1.60 -2.71
C VAL A 49 4.36 0.11 -2.64
N GLN A 50 5.22 -0.71 -2.04
CA GLN A 50 4.93 -2.14 -1.84
C GLN A 50 4.02 -2.36 -0.62
N GLN A 51 3.56 -3.60 -0.46
CA GLN A 51 2.86 -4.04 0.74
C GLN A 51 3.70 -3.75 2.00
N ARG A 52 3.04 -3.25 3.06
CA ARG A 52 3.69 -2.76 4.29
C ARG A 52 4.69 -1.63 4.07
N GLU A 53 4.45 -0.77 3.09
CA GLU A 53 5.15 0.50 2.94
C GLU A 53 4.17 1.68 2.90
N LEU A 54 4.70 2.84 3.24
CA LEU A 54 4.02 4.12 3.23
C LEU A 54 4.91 5.16 2.56
N ALA A 55 4.32 6.01 1.72
CA ALA A 55 4.99 7.20 1.21
C ALA A 55 4.07 8.40 1.35
N VAL A 56 4.64 9.54 1.76
CA VAL A 56 3.96 10.81 1.84
C VAL A 56 4.76 11.87 1.09
N THR A 57 4.07 12.71 0.32
CA THR A 57 4.65 13.84 -0.39
C THR A 57 3.59 14.91 -0.60
N SER A 58 3.99 16.09 -1.09
CA SER A 58 3.06 17.15 -1.47
C SER A 58 3.46 17.74 -2.83
N PRO A 59 2.53 18.44 -3.51
CA PRO A 59 2.89 19.37 -4.56
C PRO A 59 3.94 20.39 -4.08
N LYS A 60 4.78 20.86 -5.01
CA LYS A 60 5.88 21.82 -4.71
C LYS A 60 5.37 23.20 -4.27
N ASP A 61 4.15 23.54 -4.64
CA ASP A 61 3.41 24.74 -4.24
C ASP A 61 2.73 24.62 -2.87
N GLY A 62 2.96 23.51 -2.14
CA GLY A 62 2.78 23.42 -0.69
C GLY A 62 1.40 22.98 -0.20
N ASN A 63 0.37 22.97 -1.05
CA ASN A 63 -0.98 22.57 -0.67
C ASN A 63 -1.30 21.16 -1.22
N GLY A 64 -1.83 20.26 -0.38
CA GLY A 64 -2.28 18.93 -0.81
C GLY A 64 -1.34 17.77 -0.48
N ALA A 65 -0.84 17.70 0.76
CA ALA A 65 -0.09 16.53 1.23
C ALA A 65 -0.89 15.25 1.00
N THR A 66 -0.26 14.28 0.33
CA THR A 66 -0.86 13.02 -0.08
C THR A 66 -0.02 11.87 0.46
N CYS A 67 -0.68 10.95 1.15
CA CYS A 67 -0.07 9.74 1.69
C CYS A 67 -0.72 8.53 1.02
N LEU A 68 0.11 7.62 0.50
CA LEU A 68 -0.34 6.32 -0.01
C LEU A 68 0.34 5.22 0.81
N THR A 69 -0.44 4.24 1.23
CA THR A 69 0.02 3.07 1.97
C THR A 69 -0.68 1.82 1.45
N HIS A 70 -0.02 0.67 1.61
CA HIS A 70 -0.57 -0.63 1.25
C HIS A 70 -0.63 -1.52 2.51
N CYS A 71 -1.74 -1.42 3.23
CA CYS A 71 -2.04 -2.20 4.43
C CYS A 71 -2.43 -3.64 4.08
N ASP A 72 -1.97 -4.61 4.86
CA ASP A 72 -2.29 -6.03 4.72
C ASP A 72 -2.91 -6.64 6.00
N GLY A 73 -3.19 -5.80 7.00
CA GLY A 73 -3.79 -6.23 8.27
C GLY A 73 -2.80 -6.77 9.29
N SER A 74 -1.50 -6.50 9.12
CA SER A 74 -0.46 -6.91 10.07
C SER A 74 -0.56 -6.20 11.41
N ASP A 75 -0.64 -4.87 11.42
CA ASP A 75 -0.86 -4.07 12.63
C ASP A 75 -1.58 -2.76 12.32
N THR A 76 -2.83 -2.85 11.87
CA THR A 76 -3.66 -1.69 11.50
C THR A 76 -3.72 -0.61 12.59
N LYS A 77 -3.64 -1.03 13.86
CA LYS A 77 -3.66 -0.13 15.03
C LYS A 77 -2.39 0.72 15.13
N ALA A 78 -1.23 0.21 14.73
CA ALA A 78 0.01 0.98 14.63
C ALA A 78 0.11 1.74 13.29
N GLU A 79 -0.44 1.18 12.21
CA GLU A 79 -0.36 1.72 10.85
C GLU A 79 -1.15 3.02 10.68
N VAL A 80 -2.40 3.10 11.18
CA VAL A 80 -3.21 4.31 11.04
C VAL A 80 -2.59 5.55 11.71
N PRO A 81 -2.08 5.47 12.96
CA PRO A 81 -1.31 6.57 13.55
C PRO A 81 -0.09 6.99 12.72
N LEU A 82 0.61 6.04 12.08
CA LEU A 82 1.73 6.36 11.20
C LEU A 82 1.29 7.17 9.97
N ILE A 83 0.16 6.81 9.35
CA ILE A 83 -0.46 7.58 8.25
C ILE A 83 -0.80 9.00 8.71
N MET A 84 -1.49 9.12 9.83
CA MET A 84 -1.93 10.41 10.36
C MET A 84 -0.75 11.32 10.70
N ASN A 85 0.27 10.78 11.38
CA ASN A 85 1.48 11.53 11.70
C ASN A 85 2.24 11.97 10.44
N SER A 86 2.28 11.11 9.41
CA SER A 86 2.94 11.41 8.14
C SER A 86 2.28 12.59 7.44
N ILE A 87 0.95 12.61 7.32
CA ILE A 87 0.21 13.74 6.74
C ILE A 87 0.37 15.01 7.59
N LYS A 88 0.22 14.90 8.91
CA LYS A 88 0.33 16.04 9.84
C LYS A 88 1.70 16.69 9.83
N SER A 89 2.76 15.98 9.43
CA SER A 89 4.10 16.57 9.29
C SER A 89 4.20 17.67 8.21
N PHE A 90 3.18 17.82 7.36
CA PHE A 90 3.04 18.87 6.34
C PHE A 90 2.08 20.00 6.75
N SER A 91 1.56 19.97 7.99
CA SER A 91 0.48 20.86 8.45
C SER A 91 0.89 22.31 8.72
N GLU A 92 2.18 22.65 8.71
CA GLU A 92 2.67 24.02 9.01
C GLU A 92 2.12 25.10 8.06
N HIS A 93 1.48 24.73 6.94
CA HIS A 93 0.89 25.65 5.96
C HIS A 93 -0.59 25.36 5.64
N ALA A 94 -1.28 24.52 6.41
CA ALA A 94 -2.64 24.10 6.11
C ALA A 94 -3.70 25.13 6.56
N GLU A 95 -3.74 26.30 5.92
CA GLU A 95 -4.79 27.31 6.14
C GLU A 95 -6.13 26.95 5.45
N CYS A 96 -6.15 25.95 4.57
CA CYS A 96 -7.30 25.58 3.77
C CYS A 96 -7.34 24.08 3.48
N GLY A 97 -8.54 23.51 3.36
CA GLY A 97 -8.79 22.11 3.00
C GLY A 97 -9.33 21.27 4.16
N ARG A 98 -9.31 19.94 3.97
CA ARG A 98 -9.73 18.94 4.97
C ARG A 98 -9.00 17.63 4.72
N LEU A 99 -8.99 16.72 5.70
CA LEU A 99 -8.47 15.38 5.53
C LEU A 99 -9.48 14.52 4.78
N GLU A 100 -9.05 13.92 3.66
CA GLU A 100 -9.84 13.00 2.86
C GLU A 100 -9.17 11.63 2.85
N VAL A 101 -9.95 10.57 3.10
CA VAL A 101 -9.47 9.18 3.08
C VAL A 101 -10.18 8.39 1.99
N HIS A 102 -9.39 7.53 1.33
CA HIS A 102 -9.82 6.68 0.23
C HIS A 102 -9.37 5.26 0.50
N LEU A 103 -10.30 4.31 0.54
CA LEU A 103 -10.03 2.89 0.78
C LEU A 103 -10.45 2.10 -0.46
N VAL A 104 -9.50 1.35 -1.02
CA VAL A 104 -9.69 0.53 -2.23
C VAL A 104 -8.93 -0.79 -2.07
N GLY A 105 -9.55 -1.91 -2.42
CA GLY A 105 -8.91 -3.22 -2.42
C GLY A 105 -9.66 -4.29 -1.62
N GLY A 106 -9.09 -5.50 -1.54
CA GLY A 106 -9.79 -6.66 -1.01
C GLY A 106 -10.95 -7.11 -1.91
N PHE A 107 -11.58 -8.22 -1.54
CA PHE A 107 -12.73 -8.80 -2.25
C PHE A 107 -13.54 -9.68 -1.28
N SER A 108 -14.56 -10.39 -1.74
CA SER A 108 -15.31 -11.33 -0.90
C SER A 108 -14.52 -12.65 -0.73
N ASP A 109 -13.40 -12.61 0.01
CA ASP A 109 -12.52 -13.75 0.19
C ASP A 109 -13.03 -14.76 1.24
N ASP A 110 -12.80 -16.06 0.99
CA ASP A 110 -13.24 -17.18 1.85
C ASP A 110 -12.76 -17.07 3.29
N ARG A 111 -11.62 -16.40 3.51
CA ARG A 111 -10.96 -16.27 4.81
C ARG A 111 -11.43 -15.02 5.58
N GLN A 112 -12.33 -14.23 5.02
CA GLN A 112 -12.86 -12.97 5.57
C GLN A 112 -11.76 -11.96 5.94
N LEU A 113 -10.60 -12.03 5.28
CA LEU A 113 -9.45 -11.16 5.56
C LEU A 113 -9.74 -9.73 5.12
N SER A 114 -10.35 -9.54 3.94
CA SER A 114 -10.71 -8.22 3.40
C SER A 114 -11.74 -7.52 4.29
N GLN A 115 -12.76 -8.25 4.73
CA GLN A 115 -13.79 -7.72 5.62
C GLN A 115 -13.20 -7.33 6.98
N LYS A 116 -12.34 -8.19 7.55
CA LYS A 116 -11.64 -7.91 8.80
C LYS A 116 -10.77 -6.65 8.69
N LEU A 117 -9.96 -6.53 7.64
CA LEU A 117 -9.11 -5.37 7.41
C LEU A 117 -9.93 -4.09 7.22
N THR A 118 -11.03 -4.17 6.46
CA THR A 118 -11.97 -3.05 6.27
C THR A 118 -12.52 -2.55 7.61
N HIS A 119 -13.01 -3.45 8.46
CA HIS A 119 -13.51 -3.08 9.78
C HIS A 119 -12.41 -2.45 10.66
N GLN A 120 -11.19 -3.00 10.63
CA GLN A 120 -10.07 -2.45 11.39
C GLN A 120 -9.72 -1.04 10.93
N LEU A 121 -9.57 -0.80 9.62
CA LEU A 121 -9.23 0.50 9.07
C LEU A 121 -10.31 1.55 9.41
N LEU A 122 -11.59 1.25 9.16
CA LEU A 122 -12.68 2.16 9.48
C LEU A 122 -12.72 2.50 10.98
N SER A 123 -12.54 1.49 11.84
CA SER A 123 -12.49 1.68 13.30
C SER A 123 -11.31 2.54 13.74
N GLU A 124 -10.10 2.29 13.24
CA GLU A 124 -8.91 3.03 13.65
C GLU A 124 -8.92 4.47 13.12
N PHE A 125 -9.51 4.73 11.94
CA PHE A 125 -9.72 6.10 11.47
C PHE A 125 -10.81 6.83 12.28
N ASP A 126 -11.92 6.18 12.66
CA ASP A 126 -12.96 6.82 13.49
C ASP A 126 -12.48 7.19 14.90
N LYS A 127 -11.42 6.54 15.39
CA LYS A 127 -10.78 6.83 16.68
C LYS A 127 -9.83 8.03 16.66
N GLN A 128 -9.51 8.58 15.50
CA GLN A 128 -8.61 9.74 15.42
C GLN A 128 -9.26 10.99 16.04
N ASP A 129 -8.44 11.99 16.33
CA ASP A 129 -8.91 13.25 16.90
C ASP A 129 -9.43 14.21 15.82
N ASP A 130 -8.83 14.19 14.63
CA ASP A 130 -9.16 15.05 13.50
C ASP A 130 -10.36 14.54 12.70
N ASP A 131 -11.14 15.45 12.14
CA ASP A 131 -12.20 15.10 11.21
C ASP A 131 -11.64 14.55 9.90
N ILE A 132 -11.93 13.27 9.63
CA ILE A 132 -11.47 12.56 8.42
C ILE A 132 -12.69 12.27 7.55
N HIS A 133 -12.71 12.83 6.34
CA HIS A 133 -13.80 12.61 5.40
C HIS A 133 -13.54 11.36 4.57
N LEU A 134 -14.38 10.34 4.71
CA LEU A 134 -14.36 9.17 3.83
C LEU A 134 -14.92 9.57 2.46
N VAL A 135 -14.06 9.58 1.45
CA VAL A 135 -14.37 10.07 0.11
C VAL A 135 -14.57 8.92 -0.87
N THR A 136 -13.75 7.88 -0.79
CA THR A 136 -13.88 6.67 -1.61
C THR A 136 -13.89 5.44 -0.71
N LEU A 137 -14.89 4.58 -0.89
CA LEU A 137 -14.94 3.25 -0.28
C LEU A 137 -15.27 2.23 -1.37
N CYS A 138 -14.26 1.51 -1.85
CA CYS A 138 -14.39 0.47 -2.86
C CYS A 138 -13.59 -0.76 -2.42
N VAL A 139 -14.08 -1.42 -1.37
CA VAL A 139 -13.38 -2.52 -0.69
C VAL A 139 -14.26 -3.75 -0.51
N THR A 140 -13.63 -4.90 -0.25
CA THR A 140 -14.32 -6.17 0.06
C THR A 140 -15.41 -6.44 -0.97
N GLU A 141 -16.68 -6.53 -0.57
CA GLU A 141 -17.77 -6.88 -1.47
C GLU A 141 -18.06 -5.81 -2.54
N LEU A 142 -17.64 -4.56 -2.30
CA LEU A 142 -17.74 -3.49 -3.29
C LEU A 142 -16.64 -3.56 -4.35
N ASN A 143 -15.60 -4.37 -4.14
CA ASN A 143 -14.52 -4.59 -5.09
C ASN A 143 -14.53 -6.05 -5.62
N ASP A 144 -15.60 -6.78 -5.39
CA ASP A 144 -15.68 -8.20 -5.71
C ASP A 144 -16.27 -8.46 -7.11
N ARG A 145 -15.75 -9.46 -7.80
CA ARG A 145 -16.37 -10.10 -8.97
C ARG A 145 -16.35 -11.60 -8.77
N GLU A 146 -17.36 -12.27 -9.33
CA GLU A 146 -17.47 -13.72 -9.31
C GLU A 146 -17.26 -14.28 -10.72
N GLU A 147 -16.39 -15.26 -10.85
CA GLU A 147 -16.14 -16.01 -12.09
C GLU A 147 -16.09 -17.51 -11.76
N ASN A 148 -17.01 -18.29 -12.33
CA ASN A 148 -17.13 -19.74 -12.08
C ASN A 148 -17.17 -20.09 -10.58
N GLU A 149 -18.05 -19.44 -9.82
CA GLU A 149 -18.21 -19.62 -8.35
C GLU A 149 -16.97 -19.24 -7.52
N ASN A 150 -15.96 -18.63 -8.13
CA ASN A 150 -14.78 -18.11 -7.44
C ASN A 150 -14.81 -16.59 -7.40
N HIS A 151 -14.42 -16.02 -6.26
CA HIS A 151 -14.41 -14.59 -6.03
C HIS A 151 -13.01 -13.98 -6.27
N PHE A 152 -12.98 -12.79 -6.85
CA PHE A 152 -11.76 -12.07 -7.21
C PHE A 152 -11.91 -10.56 -7.01
N PRO A 153 -10.82 -9.82 -6.74
CA PRO A 153 -10.88 -8.37 -6.73
C PRO A 153 -11.00 -7.81 -8.16
N ILE A 154 -11.81 -6.79 -8.33
CA ILE A 154 -11.92 -5.99 -9.56
C ILE A 154 -10.70 -5.07 -9.69
N ILE A 155 -10.35 -4.37 -8.60
CA ILE A 155 -9.24 -3.42 -8.55
C ILE A 155 -8.09 -4.05 -7.75
N TYR A 156 -6.97 -4.29 -8.43
CA TYR A 156 -5.71 -4.77 -7.85
C TYR A 156 -4.72 -3.64 -7.55
N GLY A 157 -4.85 -2.48 -8.21
CA GLY A 157 -3.91 -1.38 -8.11
C GLY A 157 -4.54 -0.05 -8.48
N ILE A 158 -4.10 1.00 -7.80
CA ILE A 158 -4.48 2.39 -8.05
C ILE A 158 -3.23 3.26 -8.11
N ALA A 159 -3.35 4.39 -8.79
CA ALA A 159 -2.40 5.49 -8.72
C ALA A 159 -3.12 6.74 -8.21
N VAL A 160 -2.37 7.62 -7.56
CA VAL A 160 -2.82 8.95 -7.17
C VAL A 160 -1.92 10.00 -7.82
N ASN A 161 -2.52 10.92 -8.57
CA ASN A 161 -1.78 12.06 -9.11
C ASN A 161 -1.71 13.15 -8.06
N ILE A 162 -0.53 13.37 -7.50
CA ILE A 162 -0.29 14.31 -6.40
C ILE A 162 -0.72 15.75 -6.74
N LYS A 163 -0.65 16.16 -8.02
CA LYS A 163 -1.01 17.52 -8.44
C LYS A 163 -2.52 17.73 -8.57
N THR A 164 -3.24 16.71 -9.03
CA THR A 164 -4.68 16.81 -9.33
C THR A 164 -5.56 16.13 -8.29
N ALA A 165 -4.97 15.40 -7.35
CA ALA A 165 -5.62 14.49 -6.41
C ALA A 165 -6.47 13.38 -7.07
N GLU A 166 -6.30 13.15 -8.37
CA GLU A 166 -7.05 12.11 -9.08
C GLU A 166 -6.57 10.72 -8.68
N ILE A 167 -7.52 9.85 -8.30
CA ILE A 167 -7.30 8.43 -8.03
C ILE A 167 -7.90 7.62 -9.17
N TYR A 168 -7.09 6.74 -9.76
CA TYR A 168 -7.50 5.94 -10.89
C TYR A 168 -6.92 4.53 -10.87
N ARG A 169 -7.57 3.58 -11.55
CA ARG A 169 -7.11 2.20 -11.70
C ARG A 169 -5.80 2.15 -12.49
N ALA A 170 -4.79 1.49 -11.93
CA ALA A 170 -3.46 1.46 -12.51
C ALA A 170 -2.76 0.11 -12.33
N SER A 171 -1.84 -0.18 -13.26
CA SER A 171 -0.86 -1.25 -13.12
C SER A 171 0.54 -0.75 -13.43
N PHE A 172 1.53 -1.41 -12.83
CA PHE A 172 2.90 -0.95 -12.79
C PHE A 172 3.85 -2.07 -13.19
N GLN A 173 4.61 -1.84 -14.26
CA GLN A 173 5.66 -2.76 -14.70
C GLN A 173 6.99 -2.48 -14.00
N ASP A 174 7.32 -1.19 -13.79
CA ASP A 174 8.53 -0.79 -13.06
C ASP A 174 8.17 -0.43 -11.61
N ARG A 175 8.63 -1.27 -10.67
CA ARG A 175 8.32 -1.20 -9.23
C ARG A 175 9.56 -0.93 -8.38
N GLY A 176 10.70 -0.70 -9.04
CA GLY A 176 11.97 -0.46 -8.39
C GLY A 176 12.08 0.92 -7.73
N PRO A 177 13.24 1.22 -7.12
CA PRO A 177 14.42 0.37 -6.98
C PRO A 177 14.31 -0.63 -5.81
N GLU A 178 15.30 -1.53 -5.72
CA GLU A 178 15.46 -2.53 -4.64
C GLU A 178 14.21 -3.38 -4.38
N GLU A 179 13.50 -3.75 -5.45
CA GLU A 179 12.19 -4.41 -5.36
C GLU A 179 12.25 -5.69 -4.51
N GLN A 180 13.25 -6.54 -4.74
CA GLN A 180 13.43 -7.82 -4.05
C GLN A 180 13.86 -7.65 -2.59
N LEU A 181 14.67 -6.63 -2.27
CA LEU A 181 15.07 -6.33 -0.90
C LEU A 181 13.86 -5.87 -0.06
N ARG A 182 13.02 -5.01 -0.64
CA ARG A 182 11.79 -4.50 -0.02
C ARG A 182 10.75 -5.61 0.15
N ALA A 183 10.58 -6.47 -0.85
CA ALA A 183 9.70 -7.64 -0.79
C ALA A 183 10.19 -8.64 0.26
N ALA A 184 11.49 -8.92 0.30
CA ALA A 184 12.10 -9.82 1.29
C ALA A 184 11.90 -9.32 2.72
N ARG A 185 12.04 -8.01 2.95
CA ARG A 185 11.76 -7.38 4.24
C ARG A 185 10.32 -7.61 4.69
N ALA A 186 9.34 -7.43 3.80
CA ALA A 186 7.94 -7.67 4.11
C ALA A 186 7.66 -9.16 4.38
N LEU A 187 8.16 -10.05 3.51
CA LEU A 187 7.99 -11.50 3.64
C LEU A 187 8.66 -12.06 4.90
N ALA A 188 9.78 -11.49 5.34
CA ALA A 188 10.45 -11.83 6.59
C ALA A 188 9.74 -11.26 7.85
N GLY A 189 8.59 -10.62 7.69
CA GLY A 189 7.76 -10.13 8.80
C GLY A 189 8.02 -8.69 9.23
N GLY A 190 8.71 -7.89 8.42
CA GLY A 190 8.94 -6.47 8.72
C GLY A 190 7.62 -5.66 8.87
N PRO A 191 7.59 -4.64 9.74
CA PRO A 191 6.40 -3.81 9.97
C PRO A 191 6.17 -2.81 8.83
N MET A 192 5.08 -2.03 8.90
CA MET A 192 4.90 -0.86 8.03
C MET A 192 6.05 0.15 8.21
N ILE A 193 6.60 0.67 7.12
CA ILE A 193 7.68 1.69 7.14
C ILE A 193 7.38 2.86 6.19
N SER A 194 7.79 4.07 6.57
CA SER A 194 7.82 5.22 5.66
C SER A 194 9.10 5.19 4.83
N ILE A 195 8.97 5.26 3.50
CA ILE A 195 10.10 5.06 2.58
C ILE A 195 10.58 6.35 1.90
N TYR A 196 9.82 7.44 1.95
CA TYR A 196 10.13 8.65 1.19
C TYR A 196 10.21 9.89 2.07
N ASP A 197 11.30 10.64 1.90
CA ASP A 197 11.51 11.94 2.51
C ASP A 197 11.25 13.03 1.47
N ALA A 198 10.08 13.65 1.55
CA ALA A 198 9.68 14.71 0.64
C ALA A 198 10.52 15.98 0.78
N LYS A 199 11.11 16.25 1.95
CA LYS A 199 11.93 17.46 2.16
C LYS A 199 13.23 17.39 1.38
N THR A 200 13.85 16.22 1.34
CA THR A 200 15.10 16.00 0.59
C THR A 200 14.87 15.40 -0.80
N GLU A 201 13.61 15.10 -1.15
CA GLU A 201 13.19 14.38 -2.34
C GLU A 201 13.93 13.03 -2.51
N GLN A 202 14.08 12.28 -1.41
CA GLN A 202 14.85 11.03 -1.38
C GLN A 202 13.99 9.82 -0.98
N LEU A 203 14.11 8.75 -1.75
CA LEU A 203 13.69 7.42 -1.34
C LEU A 203 14.78 6.81 -0.46
N ARG A 204 14.39 6.34 0.73
CA ARG A 204 15.26 5.83 1.79
C ARG A 204 14.91 4.37 2.05
N ILE A 205 15.81 3.46 1.69
CA ILE A 205 15.58 2.02 1.81
C ILE A 205 16.50 1.46 2.90
N GLY A 206 15.90 0.87 3.92
CA GLY A 206 16.60 0.32 5.08
C GLY A 206 17.26 1.39 5.97
N PRO A 207 18.23 0.99 6.82
CA PRO A 207 18.71 -0.37 7.00
C PRO A 207 17.61 -1.35 7.42
N CYS A 208 17.64 -2.56 6.88
CA CYS A 208 16.72 -3.63 7.22
C CYS A 208 17.50 -4.74 7.94
N SER A 209 16.84 -5.40 8.90
CA SER A 209 17.38 -6.57 9.59
C SER A 209 16.30 -7.64 9.70
N TRP A 210 16.70 -8.90 9.55
CA TRP A 210 15.86 -10.07 9.74
C TRP A 210 16.71 -11.28 10.10
N THR A 211 16.07 -12.29 10.69
CA THR A 211 16.66 -13.62 10.90
C THR A 211 16.48 -14.50 9.65
N PRO A 212 17.27 -15.58 9.50
CA PRO A 212 17.13 -16.49 8.36
C PRO A 212 15.69 -16.97 8.19
N PHE A 213 15.17 -16.91 6.95
CA PHE A 213 13.79 -17.31 6.67
C PHE A 213 13.61 -18.82 6.90
N PRO A 214 12.64 -19.25 7.74
CA PRO A 214 12.46 -20.65 8.06
C PRO A 214 12.22 -21.51 6.82
N HIS A 215 12.96 -22.61 6.70
CA HIS A 215 12.77 -23.62 5.65
C HIS A 215 12.82 -23.06 4.21
N VAL A 216 13.61 -22.00 3.95
CA VAL A 216 13.68 -21.35 2.62
C VAL A 216 14.00 -22.32 1.48
N ASP A 217 14.92 -23.27 1.69
CA ASP A 217 15.25 -24.30 0.69
C ASP A 217 14.09 -25.24 0.39
N PHE A 218 13.31 -25.61 1.42
CA PHE A 218 12.12 -26.43 1.26
C PHE A 218 11.06 -25.70 0.43
N TRP A 219 10.79 -24.43 0.73
CA TRP A 219 9.82 -23.62 -0.01
C TRP A 219 10.21 -23.43 -1.48
N LEU A 220 11.49 -23.21 -1.76
CA LEU A 220 12.00 -23.09 -3.13
C LEU A 220 11.81 -24.36 -3.98
N GLN A 221 11.69 -25.52 -3.34
CA GLN A 221 11.47 -26.82 -4.00
C GLN A 221 9.99 -27.17 -4.19
N GLN A 222 9.06 -26.44 -3.55
CA GLN A 222 7.64 -26.69 -3.69
C GLN A 222 7.14 -26.34 -5.08
N ASP A 223 6.05 -27.00 -5.51
CA ASP A 223 5.33 -26.62 -6.72
C ASP A 223 4.55 -25.30 -6.53
N ASP A 224 4.03 -24.75 -7.63
CA ASP A 224 3.35 -23.46 -7.63
C ASP A 224 2.07 -23.48 -6.80
N LYS A 225 1.38 -24.62 -6.76
CA LYS A 225 0.15 -24.80 -5.98
C LYS A 225 0.45 -24.69 -4.48
N GLN A 226 1.48 -25.38 -4.00
CA GLN A 226 1.91 -25.32 -2.61
C GLN A 226 2.38 -23.91 -2.22
N ILE A 227 3.06 -23.19 -3.11
CA ILE A 227 3.43 -21.80 -2.85
C ILE A 227 2.19 -20.92 -2.73
N LEU A 228 1.24 -21.04 -3.65
CA LEU A 228 -0.02 -20.28 -3.59
C LEU A 228 -0.79 -20.59 -2.30
N GLU A 229 -1.06 -21.86 -2.00
CA GLU A 229 -1.89 -22.26 -0.86
C GLU A 229 -1.32 -21.81 0.51
N ASN A 230 0.01 -21.76 0.65
CA ASN A 230 0.69 -21.51 1.92
C ASN A 230 1.32 -20.12 2.06
N LEU A 231 1.73 -19.47 0.96
CA LEU A 231 2.41 -18.17 0.98
C LEU A 231 1.56 -17.02 0.41
N SER A 232 0.35 -17.31 -0.09
CA SER A 232 -0.67 -16.31 -0.41
C SER A 232 -1.79 -16.28 0.64
N THR A 233 -2.39 -15.10 0.80
CA THR A 233 -3.62 -14.93 1.57
C THR A 233 -4.86 -15.40 0.81
N SER A 234 -4.82 -15.41 -0.52
CA SER A 234 -5.93 -15.73 -1.44
C SER A 234 -5.44 -16.50 -2.68
N PRO A 235 -5.17 -17.82 -2.57
CA PRO A 235 -4.44 -18.60 -3.57
C PRO A 235 -5.01 -18.55 -5.00
N LEU A 236 -6.34 -18.46 -5.14
CA LEU A 236 -7.00 -18.42 -6.45
C LEU A 236 -7.03 -17.02 -7.05
N ALA A 237 -6.90 -15.97 -6.24
CA ALA A 237 -7.08 -14.58 -6.66
C ALA A 237 -5.77 -13.83 -6.92
N GLU A 238 -4.63 -14.49 -6.77
CA GLU A 238 -3.32 -13.89 -7.03
C GLU A 238 -3.08 -13.58 -8.52
N PRO A 239 -2.32 -12.52 -8.85
CA PRO A 239 -1.91 -12.26 -10.22
C PRO A 239 -1.07 -13.40 -10.83
N PRO A 240 -1.06 -13.56 -12.17
CA PRO A 240 -0.34 -14.66 -12.84
C PRO A 240 1.16 -14.77 -12.50
N HIS A 241 1.81 -13.64 -12.19
CA HIS A 241 3.25 -13.56 -11.86
C HIS A 241 3.55 -13.67 -10.35
N PHE A 242 2.57 -13.99 -9.51
CA PHE A 242 2.74 -14.05 -8.05
C PHE A 242 3.81 -15.06 -7.63
N VAL A 243 3.74 -16.30 -8.13
CA VAL A 243 4.66 -17.36 -7.73
C VAL A 243 6.10 -17.05 -8.12
N ASP A 244 6.31 -16.53 -9.33
CA ASP A 244 7.64 -16.10 -9.79
C ASP A 244 8.24 -15.00 -8.89
N HIS A 245 7.40 -14.07 -8.44
CA HIS A 245 7.81 -13.02 -7.52
C HIS A 245 8.17 -13.59 -6.13
N ILE A 246 7.37 -14.50 -5.58
CA ILE A 246 7.68 -15.17 -4.31
C ILE A 246 8.96 -15.99 -4.41
N ARG A 247 9.15 -16.77 -5.47
CA ARG A 247 10.40 -17.55 -5.68
C ARG A 247 11.62 -16.65 -5.74
N SER A 248 11.53 -15.52 -6.46
CA SER A 248 12.61 -14.53 -6.53
C SER A 248 12.91 -13.92 -5.16
N THR A 249 11.88 -13.67 -4.35
CA THR A 249 12.00 -13.14 -2.99
C THR A 249 12.62 -14.15 -2.02
N LEU A 250 12.19 -15.42 -2.09
CA LEU A 250 12.78 -16.52 -1.30
C LEU A 250 14.25 -16.75 -1.69
N MET A 251 14.60 -16.66 -2.97
CA MET A 251 16.00 -16.70 -3.42
C MET A 251 16.82 -15.56 -2.84
N PHE A 252 16.25 -14.35 -2.75
CA PHE A 252 16.91 -13.22 -2.10
C PHE A 252 17.15 -13.48 -0.61
N LEU A 253 16.15 -13.97 0.11
CA LEU A 253 16.24 -14.34 1.54
C LEU A 253 17.28 -15.44 1.79
N LYS A 254 17.34 -16.45 0.91
CA LYS A 254 18.36 -17.49 0.95
C LYS A 254 19.77 -16.92 0.75
N LYS A 255 19.94 -15.99 -0.18
CA LYS A 255 21.23 -15.34 -0.47
C LYS A 255 21.67 -14.39 0.65
N PHE A 256 20.72 -13.72 1.30
CA PHE A 256 20.97 -12.74 2.36
C PHE A 256 20.19 -13.09 3.64
N PRO A 257 20.59 -14.15 4.37
CA PRO A 257 19.87 -14.59 5.57
C PRO A 257 20.01 -13.60 6.75
N SER A 258 20.97 -12.69 6.68
CA SER A 258 21.17 -11.59 7.64
C SER A 258 21.75 -10.38 6.89
N PRO A 259 20.91 -9.43 6.43
CA PRO A 259 21.29 -8.43 5.44
C PRO A 259 22.04 -7.22 6.00
N GLU A 260 21.89 -6.94 7.30
CA GLU A 260 22.26 -5.66 7.94
C GLU A 260 23.69 -5.21 7.59
N ASN A 261 24.68 -6.06 7.84
CA ASN A 261 26.09 -5.73 7.61
C ASN A 261 26.54 -5.89 6.14
N ILE A 262 25.77 -6.58 5.31
CA ILE A 262 26.14 -6.92 3.93
C ILE A 262 25.56 -5.88 2.95
N LEU A 263 24.28 -5.57 3.12
CA LEU A 263 23.53 -4.68 2.23
C LEU A 263 23.55 -3.22 2.71
N PHE A 264 23.80 -2.98 3.99
CA PHE A 264 23.81 -1.63 4.58
C PHE A 264 25.13 -1.34 5.33
N PRO A 265 26.27 -1.18 4.62
CA PRO A 265 27.54 -0.85 5.26
C PRO A 265 27.45 0.39 6.15
N GLY A 266 27.90 0.25 7.40
CA GLY A 266 27.83 1.33 8.40
C GLY A 266 26.42 1.67 8.87
N ASN A 267 25.47 0.73 8.73
CA ASN A 267 24.06 0.88 9.10
C ASN A 267 23.39 2.09 8.42
N LYS A 268 23.78 2.36 7.17
CA LYS A 268 23.25 3.48 6.37
C LYS A 268 22.19 3.00 5.40
N ALA A 269 21.10 3.76 5.31
CA ALA A 269 20.07 3.55 4.31
C ALA A 269 20.64 3.69 2.89
N LEU A 270 20.07 2.94 1.95
CA LEU A 270 20.28 3.15 0.53
C LEU A 270 19.43 4.35 0.10
N LEU A 271 20.07 5.36 -0.47
CA LEU A 271 19.42 6.61 -0.86
C LEU A 271 19.26 6.66 -2.38
N TYR A 272 18.08 7.06 -2.83
CA TYR A 272 17.74 7.22 -4.23
C TYR A 272 17.04 8.56 -4.46
N ARG A 273 17.28 9.19 -5.61
CA ARG A 273 16.57 10.41 -6.05
C ARG A 273 16.16 10.29 -7.51
N LYS A 274 15.14 11.03 -7.93
CA LYS A 274 14.78 11.12 -9.34
C LYS A 274 15.82 11.91 -10.12
N ASN A 275 16.27 11.36 -11.25
CA ASN A 275 17.13 12.06 -12.20
C ASN A 275 16.29 13.00 -13.10
N LYS A 276 16.96 13.68 -14.04
CA LYS A 276 16.30 14.61 -15.00
C LYS A 276 15.21 13.97 -15.87
N ASP A 277 15.28 12.66 -16.08
CA ASP A 277 14.33 11.88 -16.88
C ASP A 277 13.20 11.29 -16.01
N GLY A 278 13.16 11.61 -14.71
CA GLY A 278 12.15 11.14 -13.78
C GLY A 278 12.33 9.69 -13.33
N LEU A 279 13.51 9.10 -13.53
CA LEU A 279 13.86 7.72 -13.12
C LEU A 279 14.65 7.72 -11.81
N TRP A 280 14.57 6.65 -11.04
CA TRP A 280 15.33 6.52 -9.79
C TRP A 280 16.82 6.29 -10.06
N GLU A 281 17.67 7.07 -9.42
CA GLU A 281 19.13 6.95 -9.45
C GLU A 281 19.67 6.86 -8.03
N LYS A 282 20.61 5.93 -7.81
CA LYS A 282 21.24 5.74 -6.50
C LYS A 282 22.14 6.92 -6.18
N ILE A 283 21.99 7.49 -5.00
CA ILE A 283 22.90 8.52 -4.50
C ILE A 283 24.12 7.81 -3.92
N SER A 284 25.28 7.99 -4.54
CA SER A 284 26.54 7.52 -3.97
C SER A 284 26.78 8.19 -2.62
N PRO A 285 27.20 7.45 -1.57
CA PRO A 285 27.67 8.10 -0.35
C PRO A 285 28.82 9.03 -0.74
N GLY A 286 28.69 10.32 -0.47
CA GLY A 286 29.76 11.28 -0.72
C GLY A 286 31.03 10.82 0.00
N ASN A 287 32.17 10.90 -0.71
CA ASN A 287 33.50 10.75 -0.13
C ASN A 287 33.72 11.78 0.99
#